data_AF-R8BBN4-F1
#
_entry.id   AF-R8BBN4-F1
#
_cell.length_a   1.000
_cell.length_b   1.000
_cell.length_c   1.000
_cell.angle_alpha   90.00
_cell.angle_beta   90.00
_cell.angle_gamma   90.00
#
_symmetry.space_group_name_H-M   'P 1'
#
loop_
_entity.id
_entity.type
_entity.pdbx_description
1 polymer ?
#
loop_
_entity_poly.entity_id
_entity_poly.type
_entity_poly.pdbx_seq_one_letter_code
_entity_poly.pdbx_strand_id
1 'polypeptide(L)'
;MARLKLKLWDSVVSDCGTCLELAPDNLKAFYYLSQAQLALKDYDDALENAKRAHEQCVLTGDKSLSAITAQVLKCKKERWDDLEKRRQREGSELETDIVLLMERERDEAVASCAGESDRREVTAEWESKIAQTRRVFEKARSAEDKRRNVPDWAIDDISFGIMVDPVIVILSNALFSSLGLGDC
;
A
#
# COMPACT_ATOMS: atom_id res chain seq x y z
N MET A 1 -18.15 19.00 -12.86
CA MET A 1 -17.99 19.60 -11.51
C MET A 1 -19.09 19.25 -10.50
N ALA A 2 -20.38 19.33 -10.85
CA ALA A 2 -21.46 18.98 -9.91
C ALA A 2 -21.40 17.50 -9.45
N ARG A 3 -21.13 16.57 -10.36
CA ARG A 3 -21.07 15.11 -10.08
C ARG A 3 -19.95 14.69 -9.13
N LEU A 4 -18.79 15.35 -9.17
CA LEU A 4 -17.68 15.15 -8.22
C LEU A 4 -18.09 15.50 -6.79
N LYS A 5 -18.81 16.61 -6.60
CA LYS A 5 -19.31 17.03 -5.28
C LYS A 5 -20.42 16.09 -4.76
N LEU A 6 -21.16 15.48 -5.69
CA LEU A 6 -22.20 14.49 -5.40
C LEU A 6 -21.66 13.05 -5.24
N LYS A 7 -20.33 12.85 -5.33
CA LYS A 7 -19.67 11.54 -5.20
C LYS A 7 -20.16 10.47 -6.18
N LEU A 8 -20.64 10.88 -7.36
CA LEU A 8 -21.08 9.96 -8.41
C LEU A 8 -19.88 9.52 -9.28
N TRP A 9 -19.01 8.70 -8.71
CA TRP A 9 -17.69 8.39 -9.29
C TRP A 9 -17.77 7.70 -10.65
N ASP A 10 -18.67 6.74 -10.85
CA ASP A 10 -18.81 6.03 -12.13
C ASP A 10 -19.18 6.97 -13.29
N SER A 11 -20.09 7.92 -13.02
CA SER A 11 -20.46 8.94 -14.00
C SER A 11 -19.31 9.88 -14.32
N VAL A 12 -18.45 10.18 -13.33
CA VAL A 12 -17.27 11.02 -13.51
C VAL A 12 -16.23 10.29 -14.36
N VAL A 13 -16.02 9.00 -14.16
CA VAL A 13 -15.10 8.19 -14.98
C VAL A 13 -15.56 8.17 -16.43
N SER A 14 -16.86 7.93 -16.69
CA SER A 14 -17.42 7.96 -18.04
C SER A 14 -17.29 9.33 -18.71
N ASP A 15 -17.65 10.40 -18.00
CA ASP A 15 -17.51 11.78 -18.49
C ASP A 15 -16.04 12.11 -18.80
N CYS A 16 -15.10 11.72 -17.93
CA CYS A 16 -13.68 11.95 -18.15
C CYS A 16 -13.14 11.11 -19.31
N GLY A 17 -13.63 9.87 -19.50
CA GLY A 17 -13.31 9.04 -20.65
C GLY A 17 -13.68 9.70 -21.97
N THR A 18 -14.92 10.18 -22.10
CA THR A 18 -15.34 10.93 -23.30
C THR A 18 -14.54 12.23 -23.51
N CYS A 19 -14.15 12.91 -22.43
CA CYS A 19 -13.27 14.08 -22.52
C CYS A 19 -11.89 13.72 -23.08
N LEU A 20 -11.34 12.56 -22.71
CA LEU A 20 -10.04 12.10 -23.19
C LEU A 20 -10.07 11.63 -24.65
N GLU A 21 -11.20 11.10 -25.12
CA GLU A 21 -11.40 10.80 -26.55
C GLU A 21 -11.37 12.07 -27.41
N LEU A 22 -11.95 13.17 -26.90
CA LEU A 22 -11.97 14.46 -27.59
C LEU A 22 -10.65 15.22 -27.47
N ALA A 23 -10.01 15.14 -26.31
CA ALA A 23 -8.76 15.83 -26.00
C ALA A 23 -7.84 14.91 -25.18
N PRO A 24 -6.90 14.20 -25.83
CA PRO A 24 -6.07 13.19 -25.16
C PRO A 24 -5.09 13.80 -24.15
N ASP A 25 -4.80 15.10 -24.28
CA ASP A 25 -3.80 15.80 -23.44
C ASP A 25 -4.42 16.66 -22.32
N ASN A 26 -5.67 16.38 -21.94
CA ASN A 26 -6.37 17.21 -20.97
C ASN A 26 -5.99 16.88 -19.52
N LEU A 27 -5.12 17.72 -18.94
CA LEU A 27 -4.66 17.65 -17.55
C LEU A 27 -5.80 17.46 -16.53
N LYS A 28 -6.88 18.24 -16.67
CA LYS A 28 -7.99 18.23 -15.70
C LYS A 28 -8.78 16.92 -15.77
N ALA A 29 -8.90 16.33 -16.96
CA ALA A 29 -9.58 15.06 -17.14
C ALA A 29 -8.84 13.94 -16.39
N PHE A 30 -7.52 13.81 -16.58
CA PHE A 30 -6.72 12.83 -15.83
C PHE A 30 -6.74 13.07 -14.32
N TYR A 31 -6.70 14.33 -13.88
CA TYR A 31 -6.77 14.65 -12.46
C TYR A 31 -8.09 14.19 -11.82
N TYR A 32 -9.25 14.52 -12.41
CA TYR A 32 -10.55 14.08 -11.88
C TYR A 32 -10.77 12.57 -12.01
N LEU A 33 -10.28 11.97 -13.08
CA LEU A 33 -10.34 10.53 -13.29
C LEU A 33 -9.55 9.79 -12.20
N SER A 34 -8.34 10.26 -11.87
CA SER A 34 -7.55 9.69 -10.76
C SER A 34 -8.25 9.80 -9.40
N GLN A 35 -8.97 10.89 -9.15
CA GLN A 35 -9.74 11.06 -7.90
C GLN A 35 -10.94 10.10 -7.83
N ALA A 36 -11.62 9.92 -8.96
CA ALA A 36 -12.76 9.02 -9.04
C ALA A 36 -12.33 7.55 -8.89
N GLN A 37 -11.28 7.12 -9.60
CA GLN A 37 -10.75 5.76 -9.50
C GLN A 37 -10.22 5.44 -8.10
N LEU A 38 -9.57 6.40 -7.43
CA LEU A 38 -9.15 6.23 -6.04
C LEU A 38 -10.35 5.99 -5.12
N ALA A 39 -11.48 6.68 -5.36
CA ALA A 39 -12.70 6.48 -4.59
C ALA A 39 -13.39 5.13 -4.89
N LEU A 40 -13.24 4.61 -6.12
CA LEU A 40 -13.71 3.28 -6.53
C LEU A 40 -12.80 2.13 -6.05
N LYS A 41 -11.63 2.46 -5.47
CA LYS A 41 -10.57 1.52 -5.04
C LYS A 41 -9.80 0.85 -6.18
N ASP A 42 -9.84 1.43 -7.38
CA ASP A 42 -9.02 1.02 -8.51
C ASP A 42 -7.65 1.71 -8.42
N TYR A 43 -6.81 1.23 -7.50
CA TYR A 43 -5.58 1.93 -7.11
C TYR A 43 -4.49 1.96 -8.19
N ASP A 44 -4.39 0.91 -9.02
CA ASP A 44 -3.37 0.82 -10.06
C ASP A 44 -3.66 1.82 -11.20
N ASP A 45 -4.89 1.82 -11.72
CA ASP A 45 -5.32 2.78 -12.74
C ASP A 45 -5.30 4.22 -12.21
N ALA A 46 -5.73 4.44 -10.96
CA ALA A 46 -5.69 5.77 -10.34
C ALA A 46 -4.26 6.33 -10.28
N LEU A 47 -3.26 5.48 -10.03
CA LEU A 47 -1.86 5.87 -9.96
C LEU A 47 -1.30 6.15 -11.35
N GLU A 48 -1.63 5.35 -12.37
CA GLU A 48 -1.21 5.58 -13.74
C GLU A 48 -1.77 6.91 -14.28
N ASN A 49 -3.06 7.15 -14.08
CA ASN A 49 -3.71 8.39 -14.53
C ASN A 49 -3.20 9.62 -13.76
N ALA A 50 -2.90 9.48 -12.46
CA ALA A 50 -2.27 10.56 -11.70
C ALA A 50 -0.85 10.89 -12.19
N LYS A 51 -0.06 9.89 -12.62
CA LYS A 51 1.26 10.11 -13.21
C LYS A 51 1.18 10.83 -14.56
N ARG A 52 0.26 10.42 -15.43
CA ARG A 52 0.01 11.09 -16.71
C ARG A 52 -0.39 12.56 -16.50
N ALA A 53 -1.24 12.83 -15.51
CA ALA A 53 -1.57 14.21 -15.12
C ALA A 53 -0.31 14.99 -14.67
N HIS A 54 0.57 14.36 -13.89
CA HIS A 54 1.81 15.01 -13.46
C HIS A 54 2.73 15.35 -14.64
N GLU A 55 2.95 14.41 -15.56
CA GLU A 55 3.75 14.61 -16.77
C GLU A 55 3.21 15.77 -17.62
N GLN A 56 1.89 15.81 -17.85
CA GLN A 56 1.25 16.90 -18.60
C GLN A 56 1.37 18.26 -17.89
N CYS A 57 1.32 18.29 -16.56
CA CYS A 57 1.48 19.52 -15.79
C CYS A 57 2.90 20.07 -15.90
N VAL A 58 3.91 19.20 -15.93
CA VAL A 58 5.31 19.58 -16.12
C VAL A 58 5.52 20.13 -17.53
N LEU A 59 4.92 19.50 -18.55
CA LEU A 59 4.99 19.99 -19.93
C LEU A 59 4.31 21.35 -20.12
N THR A 60 3.17 21.56 -19.47
CA THR A 60 2.38 22.81 -19.60
C THR A 60 2.92 23.93 -18.70
N GLY A 61 3.68 23.60 -17.65
CA GLY A 61 4.21 24.58 -16.70
C GLY A 61 3.14 25.21 -15.80
N ASP A 62 2.08 24.46 -15.48
CA ASP A 62 0.94 24.97 -14.73
C ASP A 62 1.22 25.10 -13.22
N LYS A 63 0.61 26.11 -12.58
CA LYS A 63 0.70 26.35 -11.12
C LYS A 63 0.09 25.23 -10.26
N SER A 64 -0.65 24.29 -10.86
CA SER A 64 -1.31 23.17 -10.19
C SER A 64 -0.38 22.00 -9.86
N LEU A 65 0.93 22.11 -10.14
CA LEU A 65 1.91 21.04 -9.92
C LEU A 65 1.87 20.47 -8.51
N SER A 66 1.81 21.32 -7.48
CA SER A 66 1.76 20.92 -6.07
C SER A 66 0.51 20.10 -5.71
N ALA A 67 -0.65 20.46 -6.28
CA ALA A 67 -1.89 19.73 -6.05
C ALA A 67 -1.88 18.35 -6.72
N ILE A 68 -1.21 18.23 -7.88
CA ILE A 68 -1.12 16.98 -8.64
C ILE A 68 -0.08 16.05 -8.01
N THR A 69 1.07 16.56 -7.58
CA THR A 69 2.06 15.75 -6.83
C THR A 69 1.46 15.22 -5.53
N ALA A 70 0.72 16.04 -4.79
CA ALA A 70 -0.01 15.59 -3.60
C ALA A 70 -1.00 14.45 -3.92
N GLN A 71 -1.69 14.53 -5.05
CA GLN A 71 -2.60 13.46 -5.50
C GLN A 71 -1.84 12.17 -5.84
N VAL A 72 -0.71 12.25 -6.55
CA VAL A 72 0.14 11.07 -6.84
C VAL A 72 0.63 10.40 -5.56
N LEU A 73 1.09 11.19 -4.58
CA LEU A 73 1.52 10.68 -3.28
C LEU A 73 0.38 10.00 -2.53
N LYS A 74 -0.83 10.58 -2.58
CA LYS A 74 -2.03 9.96 -2.02
C LYS A 74 -2.36 8.62 -2.69
N CYS A 75 -2.35 8.56 -4.03
CA CYS A 75 -2.58 7.29 -4.76
C CYS A 75 -1.55 6.22 -4.38
N LYS A 76 -0.26 6.59 -4.29
CA LYS A 76 0.82 5.69 -3.86
C LYS A 76 0.60 5.16 -2.44
N LYS A 77 0.20 6.04 -1.52
CA LYS A 77 -0.09 5.68 -0.13
C LYS A 77 -1.24 4.69 -0.04
N GLU A 78 -2.39 5.01 -0.63
CA GLU A 78 -3.59 4.14 -0.58
C GLU A 78 -3.33 2.77 -1.21
N ARG A 79 -2.59 2.73 -2.33
CA ARG A 79 -2.15 1.47 -2.96
C ARG A 79 -1.28 0.64 -2.02
N TRP A 80 -0.32 1.28 -1.35
CA TRP A 80 0.54 0.60 -0.38
C TRP A 80 -0.27 0.10 0.81
N ASP A 81 -1.18 0.91 1.34
CA ASP A 81 -2.07 0.54 2.45
C ASP A 81 -2.99 -0.64 2.08
N ASP A 82 -3.48 -0.72 0.83
CA ASP A 82 -4.29 -1.86 0.37
C ASP A 82 -3.46 -3.13 0.21
N LEU A 83 -2.28 -3.04 -0.41
CA LEU A 83 -1.35 -4.18 -0.53
C LEU A 83 -0.88 -4.68 0.83
N GLU A 84 -0.63 -3.77 1.77
CA GLU A 84 -0.24 -4.10 3.13
C GLU A 84 -1.39 -4.81 3.88
N LYS A 85 -2.62 -4.32 3.75
CA LYS A 85 -3.80 -5.00 4.30
C LYS A 85 -4.02 -6.38 3.68
N ARG A 86 -3.80 -6.54 2.36
CA ARG A 86 -3.88 -7.85 1.70
C ARG A 86 -2.85 -8.81 2.27
N ARG A 87 -1.60 -8.38 2.36
CA ARG A 87 -0.51 -9.18 2.96
C ARG A 87 -0.82 -9.61 4.40
N GLN A 88 -1.32 -8.69 5.23
CA GLN A 88 -1.71 -9.01 6.61
C GLN A 88 -2.87 -10.01 6.68
N ARG A 89 -3.87 -9.88 5.80
CA ARG A 89 -4.97 -10.84 5.70
C ARG A 89 -4.49 -12.21 5.29
N GLU A 90 -3.70 -12.31 4.23
CA GLU A 90 -3.13 -13.58 3.74
C GLU A 90 -2.32 -14.28 4.85
N GLY A 91 -1.51 -13.54 5.61
CA GLY A 91 -0.77 -14.09 6.75
C GLY A 91 -1.68 -14.61 7.87
N SER A 92 -2.73 -13.85 8.23
CA SER A 92 -3.67 -14.25 9.27
C SER A 92 -4.55 -15.43 8.86
N GLU A 93 -4.96 -15.49 7.60
CA GLU A 93 -5.75 -16.59 7.02
C GLU A 93 -4.92 -17.88 7.04
N LEU A 94 -3.67 -17.82 6.58
CA LEU A 94 -2.75 -18.96 6.61
C LEU A 94 -2.50 -19.51 8.03
N GLU A 95 -2.30 -18.63 9.01
CA GLU A 95 -2.15 -19.04 10.42
C GLU A 95 -3.39 -19.79 10.91
N THR A 96 -4.58 -19.28 10.58
CA THR A 96 -5.86 -19.88 10.98
C THR A 96 -6.04 -21.26 10.34
N ASP A 97 -5.80 -21.37 9.03
CA ASP A 97 -5.94 -22.62 8.29
C ASP A 97 -4.99 -23.70 8.80
N ILE A 98 -3.72 -23.36 9.06
CA ILE A 98 -2.74 -24.31 9.59
C ILE A 98 -3.14 -24.79 10.99
N VAL A 99 -3.55 -23.87 11.87
CA VAL A 99 -3.98 -24.24 13.23
C VAL A 99 -5.20 -25.16 13.17
N LEU A 100 -6.18 -24.88 12.32
CA LEU A 100 -7.37 -25.72 12.14
C LEU A 100 -7.01 -27.12 11.61
N LEU A 101 -6.10 -27.21 10.65
CA LEU A 101 -5.60 -28.50 10.14
C LEU A 101 -4.91 -29.31 11.25
N MET A 102 -4.05 -28.66 12.05
CA MET A 102 -3.35 -29.31 13.16
C MET A 102 -4.32 -29.77 14.26
N GLU A 103 -5.34 -28.97 14.58
CA GLU A 103 -6.36 -29.34 15.56
C GLU A 103 -7.19 -30.54 15.09
N ARG A 104 -7.53 -30.59 13.79
CA ARG A 104 -8.19 -31.74 13.19
C ARG A 104 -7.33 -33.01 13.25
N GLU A 105 -6.06 -32.91 12.86
CA GLU A 105 -5.14 -34.06 12.92
C GLU A 105 -4.89 -34.53 14.35
N ARG A 106 -4.83 -33.61 15.32
CA ARG A 106 -4.80 -33.95 16.75
C ARG A 106 -6.03 -34.77 17.14
N ASP A 107 -7.23 -34.32 16.79
CA ASP A 107 -8.46 -34.99 17.19
C ASP A 107 -8.56 -36.40 16.57
N GLU A 108 -8.14 -36.55 15.31
CA GLU A 108 -8.04 -37.86 14.63
C GLU A 108 -6.99 -38.77 15.32
N ALA A 109 -5.82 -38.24 15.68
CA ALA A 109 -4.77 -38.97 16.38
C ALA A 109 -5.21 -39.41 17.79
N VAL A 110 -5.87 -38.53 18.54
CA VAL A 110 -6.43 -38.85 19.88
C VAL A 110 -7.52 -39.90 19.78
N ALA A 111 -8.37 -39.85 18.76
CA ALA A 111 -9.41 -40.86 18.51
C ALA A 111 -8.83 -42.25 18.19
N SER A 112 -7.65 -42.31 17.56
CA SER A 112 -6.97 -43.58 17.24
C SER A 112 -6.29 -44.26 18.43
N CYS A 113 -6.11 -43.56 19.56
CA CYS A 113 -5.38 -44.04 20.72
C CYS A 113 -6.27 -44.89 21.65
N ALA A 114 -5.84 -46.13 21.93
CA ALA A 114 -6.58 -47.08 22.75
C ALA A 114 -6.55 -46.72 24.25
N GLY A 115 -5.39 -46.33 24.79
CA GLY A 115 -5.19 -46.03 26.22
C GLY A 115 -5.40 -44.56 26.59
N GLU A 116 -5.85 -44.29 27.84
CA GLU A 116 -6.02 -42.92 28.34
C GLU A 116 -4.67 -42.22 28.62
N SER A 117 -3.62 -42.98 28.95
CA SER A 117 -2.25 -42.44 29.07
C SER A 117 -1.75 -41.95 27.70
N ASP A 118 -1.83 -42.81 26.69
CA ASP A 118 -1.39 -42.52 25.32
C ASP A 118 -2.13 -41.31 24.74
N ARG A 119 -3.44 -41.19 24.99
CA ARG A 119 -4.22 -40.01 24.59
C ARG A 119 -3.69 -38.72 25.20
N ARG A 120 -3.31 -38.73 26.48
CA ARG A 120 -2.77 -37.54 27.17
C ARG A 120 -1.39 -37.16 26.62
N GLU A 121 -0.53 -38.13 26.36
CA GLU A 121 0.80 -37.91 25.78
C GLU A 121 0.70 -37.32 24.37
N VAL A 122 -0.12 -37.93 23.50
CA VAL A 122 -0.35 -37.45 22.13
C VAL A 122 -0.96 -36.05 22.15
N THR A 123 -1.94 -35.78 23.02
CA THR A 123 -2.52 -34.44 23.15
C THR A 123 -1.47 -33.40 23.53
N ALA A 124 -0.62 -33.68 24.52
CA ALA A 124 0.44 -32.77 24.97
C ALA A 124 1.48 -32.51 23.86
N GLU A 125 1.84 -33.54 23.08
CA GLU A 125 2.73 -33.37 21.93
C GLU A 125 2.13 -32.45 20.85
N TRP A 126 0.86 -32.63 20.52
CA TRP A 126 0.17 -31.79 19.53
C TRP A 126 -0.04 -30.37 20.02
N GLU A 127 -0.39 -30.17 21.29
CA GLU A 127 -0.48 -28.84 21.89
C GLU A 127 0.87 -28.11 21.83
N SER A 128 1.98 -28.81 22.11
CA SER A 128 3.33 -28.28 21.96
C SER A 128 3.64 -27.88 20.50
N LYS A 129 3.28 -28.72 19.53
CA LYS A 129 3.45 -28.41 18.09
C LYS A 129 2.63 -27.19 17.65
N ILE A 130 1.37 -27.09 18.08
CA ILE A 130 0.49 -25.94 17.78
C ILE A 130 1.08 -24.67 18.43
N ALA A 131 1.54 -24.75 19.68
CA ALA A 131 2.16 -23.63 20.36
C ALA A 131 3.46 -23.16 19.67
N GLN A 132 4.30 -24.10 19.21
CA GLN A 132 5.49 -23.76 18.43
C GLN A 132 5.13 -23.06 17.11
N THR A 133 4.10 -23.55 16.41
CA THR A 133 3.64 -22.98 15.15
C THR A 133 3.14 -21.55 15.35
N ARG A 134 2.25 -21.32 16.33
CA ARG A 134 1.80 -19.97 16.71
C ARG A 134 2.96 -19.04 17.06
N ARG A 135 3.96 -19.53 17.78
CA ARG A 135 5.16 -18.75 18.13
C ARG A 135 5.98 -18.35 16.90
N VAL A 136 6.04 -19.18 15.86
CA VAL A 136 6.72 -18.84 14.60
C VAL A 136 5.98 -17.70 13.89
N PHE A 137 4.65 -17.79 13.79
CA PHE A 137 3.82 -16.73 13.20
C PHE A 137 3.87 -15.43 13.99
N GLU A 138 3.87 -15.49 15.32
CA GLU A 138 4.02 -14.31 16.18
C GLU A 138 5.38 -13.62 15.98
N LYS A 139 6.47 -14.40 15.89
CA LYS A 139 7.81 -13.86 15.60
C LYS A 139 7.89 -13.21 14.21
N ALA A 140 7.25 -13.82 13.20
CA ALA A 140 7.18 -13.25 11.87
C ALA A 140 6.46 -11.89 11.88
N ARG A 141 5.29 -11.81 12.53
CA ARG A 141 4.55 -10.55 12.72
C ARG A 141 5.36 -9.48 13.44
N SER A 142 6.05 -9.84 14.53
CA SER A 142 6.86 -8.89 15.29
C SER A 142 8.05 -8.32 14.50
N ALA A 143 8.62 -9.11 13.59
CA ALA A 143 9.67 -8.64 12.69
C ALA A 143 9.12 -7.70 11.59
N GLU A 144 7.89 -7.94 11.13
CA GLU A 144 7.21 -7.16 10.10
C GLU A 144 6.68 -5.81 10.63
N ASP A 145 6.11 -5.79 11.84
CA ASP A 145 5.59 -4.58 12.50
C ASP A 145 6.71 -3.60 12.91
N LYS A 146 7.97 -4.05 12.88
CA LYS A 146 9.11 -3.20 13.15
C LYS A 146 9.26 -2.19 12.00
N ARG A 147 8.76 -0.97 12.23
CA ARG A 147 8.86 0.16 11.30
C ARG A 147 10.28 0.21 10.71
N ARG A 148 10.36 0.13 9.39
CA ARG A 148 11.63 0.23 8.67
C ARG A 148 12.19 1.64 8.88
N ASN A 149 13.34 1.74 9.54
CA ASN A 149 14.05 3.01 9.65
C ASN A 149 14.59 3.36 8.27
N VAL A 150 14.26 4.56 7.79
CA VAL A 150 14.82 5.09 6.56
C VAL A 150 16.27 5.48 6.84
N PRO A 151 17.25 5.04 6.04
CA PRO A 151 18.63 5.49 6.20
C PRO A 151 18.77 7.00 6.04
N ASP A 152 19.67 7.63 6.81
CA ASP A 152 19.81 9.09 6.86
C ASP A 152 20.12 9.72 5.48
N TRP A 153 20.87 9.04 4.61
CA TRP A 153 21.17 9.54 3.26
C TRP A 153 19.95 9.63 2.33
N ALA A 154 18.86 8.93 2.65
CA ALA A 154 17.60 8.97 1.90
C ALA A 154 16.63 10.03 2.45
N ILE A 155 17.03 10.74 3.51
CA ILE A 155 16.29 11.83 4.11
C ILE A 155 16.84 13.14 3.53
N ASP A 156 15.95 14.02 3.12
CA ASP A 156 16.31 15.35 2.64
C ASP A 156 16.60 16.28 3.82
N ASP A 157 17.75 16.97 3.78
CA ASP A 157 18.22 17.86 4.86
C ASP A 157 17.32 19.09 5.08
N ILE A 158 16.48 19.44 4.09
CA ILE A 158 15.54 20.56 4.16
C ILE A 158 14.16 20.09 4.61
N SER A 159 13.57 19.13 3.88
CA SER A 159 12.20 18.69 4.17
C SER A 159 12.10 17.67 5.31
N PHE A 160 13.22 17.11 5.78
CA PHE A 160 13.30 16.02 6.77
C PHE A 160 12.42 14.81 6.43
N GLY A 161 11.99 14.71 5.17
CA GLY A 161 11.18 13.63 4.61
C GLY A 161 12.01 12.75 3.69
N ILE A 162 11.41 11.65 3.23
CA ILE A 162 12.02 10.80 2.20
C ILE A 162 12.23 11.63 0.94
N MET A 163 13.45 11.62 0.40
CA MET A 163 13.81 12.35 -0.81
C MET A 163 13.03 11.79 -2.01
N VAL A 164 12.11 12.58 -2.57
CA VAL A 164 11.25 12.18 -3.70
C VAL A 164 11.94 12.48 -5.04
N ASP A 165 12.76 13.53 -5.10
CA ASP A 165 13.44 13.99 -6.32
C ASP A 165 14.79 14.65 -5.98
N PRO A 166 15.91 13.89 -5.96
CA PRO A 166 17.23 14.40 -5.62
C PRO A 166 17.77 15.38 -6.67
N VAL A 167 18.02 16.61 -6.25
CA VAL A 167 18.76 17.62 -7.01
C VAL A 167 20.16 17.74 -6.41
N ILE A 168 21.18 17.49 -7.22
CA ILE A 168 22.59 17.71 -6.85
C ILE A 168 22.92 19.17 -7.15
N VAL A 169 23.30 19.92 -6.12
CA VAL A 169 23.81 21.29 -6.30
C VAL A 169 25.33 21.27 -6.29
N ILE A 170 25.94 21.63 -7.43
CA ILE A 170 27.39 21.53 -7.68
C ILE A 170 28.23 22.40 -6.72
N LEU A 171 27.62 23.43 -6.11
CA LEU A 171 28.33 24.37 -5.22
C LEU A 171 28.64 23.81 -3.83
N SER A 172 27.97 22.73 -3.38
CA SER A 172 28.15 22.21 -2.02
C SER A 172 28.23 20.68 -1.92
N ASN A 173 28.19 19.94 -3.03
CA ASN A 173 28.10 18.46 -3.04
C ASN A 173 26.91 17.91 -2.20
N ALA A 174 25.92 18.75 -1.90
CA ALA A 174 24.74 18.39 -1.14
C ALA A 174 23.59 17.96 -2.07
N LEU A 175 22.79 17.01 -1.60
CA LEU A 175 21.62 16.44 -2.26
C LEU A 175 20.36 16.97 -1.58
N PHE A 176 19.51 17.65 -2.34
CA PHE A 176 18.26 18.23 -1.82
C PHE A 176 17.05 17.77 -2.62
N SER A 177 15.85 17.80 -2.04
CA SER A 177 14.62 17.62 -2.80
C SER A 177 14.30 18.88 -3.62
N SER A 178 13.86 18.73 -4.87
CA SER A 178 13.47 19.87 -5.74
C SER A 178 12.39 20.78 -5.14
N LEU A 179 11.53 20.23 -4.26
CA LEU A 179 10.53 21.00 -3.50
C LEU A 179 11.14 21.93 -2.45
N GLY A 180 12.29 21.60 -1.86
CA GLY A 180 12.94 22.42 -0.82
C GLY A 180 13.69 23.64 -1.37
N LEU A 181 14.06 23.62 -2.65
CA LEU A 181 14.79 24.71 -3.32
C LEU A 181 13.88 25.81 -3.87
N GLY A 182 12.57 25.55 -4.01
CA GLY A 182 11.61 26.49 -4.61
C GLY A 182 11.05 27.56 -3.67
N ASP A 183 11.28 27.43 -2.36
CA ASP A 183 10.73 28.31 -1.31
C ASP A 183 11.76 29.31 -0.72
N CYS A 184 12.94 29.47 -1.36
CA CYS A 184 13.98 30.44 -0.98
C CYS A 184 14.06 31.64 -1.94
#